data_AF-A0A0D6QCK8-F1
#
_entry.id   AF-A0A0D6QCK8-F1
#
_cell.length_a   1.000
_cell.length_b   1.000
_cell.length_c   1.000
_cell.angle_alpha   90.00
_cell.angle_beta   90.00
_cell.angle_gamma   90.00
#
_symmetry.space_group_name_H-M   'P 1'
#
loop_
_entity.id
_entity.type
_entity.pdbx_description
1 polymer ?
#
loop_
_entity_poly.entity_id
_entity_poly.type
_entity_poly.pdbx_seq_one_letter_code
_entity_poly.pdbx_strand_id
1 'polypeptide(L)'
;MSDEAKLASTTANAILGIDTLWGGDVMSASGTGRYIADSWFSDEPLPAAYALPAAARLRETGGVAAPSPDLAAIDAYLAAVDVPGAIDALAALGRDAGGVRGAYLAAQGESLRVMWALAEELLGRGPEVPYERCVVASTGRPPEPSRPEAKRERLAGLLGVPAEPDRLLAAVDAWRGERLVPRKVIKLLADACIAQLEEGTRRHVVPHLPASLHGIPRANIEFLPIENAWFSGSMNYIGRARTPDGSPRYEATYEINAALQISMPEFLDLVAHEVVPGHVTNFALAQALHVQGRLGFEGTVLTMNTRGAALSEGLANNAMMMALGVTEVEQLPDPDLQIGKLLVLLQDDAKNQASWLTWAEGRPQAEVAAVLRRDYLLSDERAAKISGAWARHPLNGRMYLPCYRAGTEKVAELRRRHPPEKVIPALYQVHGLVDVVTIDQVL
;
A
#
# COMPACT_ATOMS: atom_id res chain seq x y z
N MET A 1 -20.27 -10.72 25.63
CA MET A 1 -19.21 -10.70 24.61
C MET A 1 -17.93 -10.33 25.32
N SER A 2 -16.81 -11.05 25.12
CA SER A 2 -15.52 -10.63 25.70
C SER A 2 -15.09 -9.29 25.10
N ASP A 3 -14.20 -8.57 25.77
CA ASP A 3 -13.71 -7.28 25.27
C ASP A 3 -13.02 -7.43 23.90
N GLU A 4 -12.30 -8.53 23.68
CA GLU A 4 -11.70 -8.85 22.36
C GLU A 4 -12.75 -9.16 21.28
N ALA A 5 -13.82 -9.90 21.59
CA ALA A 5 -14.87 -10.16 20.60
C ALA A 5 -15.65 -8.89 20.25
N LYS A 6 -15.81 -7.97 21.21
CA LYS A 6 -16.39 -6.64 20.97
C LYS A 6 -15.47 -5.83 20.06
N LEU A 7 -14.18 -5.76 20.36
CA LEU A 7 -13.20 -5.05 19.55
C LEU A 7 -13.14 -5.62 18.12
N ALA A 8 -13.10 -6.94 17.95
CA ALA A 8 -13.10 -7.59 16.64
C ALA A 8 -14.35 -7.21 15.83
N SER A 9 -15.54 -7.33 16.41
CA SER A 9 -16.79 -6.96 15.77
C SER A 9 -16.85 -5.47 15.41
N THR A 10 -16.42 -4.58 16.31
CA THR A 10 -16.37 -3.13 16.04
C THR A 10 -15.37 -2.80 14.93
N THR A 11 -14.18 -3.41 14.95
CA THR A 11 -13.15 -3.24 13.91
C THR A 11 -13.69 -3.68 12.55
N ALA A 12 -14.30 -4.87 12.48
CA ALA A 12 -14.89 -5.40 11.26
C ALA A 12 -15.97 -4.47 10.68
N ASN A 13 -16.91 -4.01 11.53
CA ASN A 13 -17.98 -3.12 11.09
C ASN A 13 -17.45 -1.74 10.66
N ALA A 14 -16.44 -1.19 11.35
CA ALA A 14 -15.87 0.10 10.98
C ALA A 14 -15.13 0.04 9.63
N ILE A 15 -14.25 -0.95 9.46
CA ILE A 15 -13.43 -1.10 8.24
C ILE A 15 -14.31 -1.50 7.05
N LEU A 16 -15.09 -2.58 7.16
CA LEU A 16 -15.92 -3.02 6.04
C LEU A 16 -17.14 -2.13 5.80
N GLY A 17 -17.55 -1.37 6.82
CA GLY A 17 -18.56 -0.33 6.69
C GLY A 17 -18.13 0.77 5.73
N ILE A 18 -16.93 1.32 5.96
CA ILE A 18 -16.41 2.36 5.08
C ILE A 18 -15.98 1.78 3.73
N ASP A 19 -15.37 0.60 3.69
CA ASP A 19 -14.98 -0.05 2.44
C ASP A 19 -16.18 -0.24 1.50
N THR A 20 -17.27 -0.81 2.02
CA THR A 20 -18.52 -1.01 1.27
C THR A 20 -19.13 0.33 0.81
N LEU A 21 -19.08 1.38 1.64
CA LEU A 21 -19.57 2.71 1.25
C LEU A 21 -18.85 3.24 0.01
N TRP A 22 -17.54 2.99 -0.07
CA TRP A 22 -16.70 3.35 -1.21
C TRP A 22 -16.75 2.34 -2.38
N GLY A 23 -17.60 1.31 -2.28
CA GLY A 23 -17.78 0.31 -3.33
C GLY A 23 -16.79 -0.85 -3.27
N GLY A 24 -15.99 -0.94 -2.19
CA GLY A 24 -15.02 -2.01 -1.98
C GLY A 24 -15.67 -3.36 -1.70
N ASP A 25 -15.06 -4.40 -2.26
CA ASP A 25 -15.36 -5.81 -2.07
C ASP A 25 -14.09 -6.52 -1.57
N VAL A 26 -13.94 -6.61 -0.24
CA VAL A 26 -12.82 -7.31 0.42
C VAL A 26 -12.69 -8.79 0.01
N MET A 27 -13.78 -9.40 -0.48
CA MET A 27 -13.80 -10.79 -0.92
C MET A 27 -13.52 -10.94 -2.42
N SER A 28 -13.34 -9.83 -3.14
CA SER A 28 -12.95 -9.85 -4.55
C SER A 28 -11.65 -10.63 -4.74
N ALA A 29 -11.66 -11.50 -5.74
CA ALA A 29 -10.48 -12.22 -6.20
C ALA A 29 -9.48 -11.30 -6.94
N SER A 30 -9.92 -10.11 -7.36
CA SER A 30 -9.10 -9.13 -8.07
C SER A 30 -8.94 -7.83 -7.30
N GLY A 31 -7.77 -7.19 -7.47
CA GLY A 31 -7.46 -5.89 -6.87
C GLY A 31 -8.33 -4.78 -7.43
N THR A 32 -9.01 -5.02 -8.56
CA THR A 32 -10.00 -4.10 -9.13
C THR A 32 -11.26 -3.93 -8.28
N GLY A 33 -11.60 -4.92 -7.46
CA GLY A 33 -12.72 -4.86 -6.53
C GLY A 33 -12.31 -4.49 -5.09
N ARG A 34 -11.02 -4.53 -4.75
CA ARG A 34 -10.51 -4.14 -3.43
C ARG A 34 -10.22 -2.65 -3.40
N TYR A 35 -10.52 -2.00 -2.28
CA TYR A 35 -10.52 -0.54 -2.26
C TYR A 35 -9.94 0.10 -0.99
N ILE A 36 -10.56 -0.14 0.17
CA ILE A 36 -10.03 0.27 1.48
C ILE A 36 -9.57 -0.95 2.25
N ALA A 37 -10.39 -2.00 2.34
CA ALA A 37 -10.01 -3.25 2.97
C ALA A 37 -9.24 -4.12 1.98
N ASP A 38 -7.98 -4.38 2.28
CA ASP A 38 -7.07 -5.08 1.38
C ASP A 38 -7.00 -6.58 1.65
N SER A 39 -7.49 -7.03 2.81
CA SER A 39 -7.54 -8.44 3.18
C SER A 39 -8.65 -8.78 4.16
N TRP A 40 -9.04 -10.06 4.17
CA TRP A 40 -9.88 -10.68 5.21
C TRP A 40 -9.53 -12.17 5.31
N PHE A 41 -8.69 -12.54 6.29
CA PHE A 41 -8.19 -13.92 6.43
C PHE A 41 -8.42 -14.58 7.80
N SER A 42 -9.20 -13.97 8.69
CA SER A 42 -9.46 -14.43 10.08
C SER A 42 -10.42 -15.61 10.23
N ASP A 43 -11.01 -16.13 9.16
CA ASP A 43 -12.13 -17.11 9.18
C ASP A 43 -13.41 -16.64 9.91
N GLU A 44 -13.38 -15.49 10.57
CA GLU A 44 -14.53 -14.86 11.21
C GLU A 44 -15.64 -14.55 10.20
N PRO A 45 -16.92 -14.60 10.62
CA PRO A 45 -18.03 -14.25 9.76
C PRO A 45 -17.96 -12.78 9.36
N LEU A 46 -18.30 -12.50 8.11
CA LEU A 46 -18.39 -11.13 7.61
C LEU A 46 -19.47 -10.35 8.39
N PRO A 47 -19.20 -9.09 8.77
CA PRO A 47 -20.10 -8.29 9.58
C PRO A 47 -21.35 -7.89 8.80
N ALA A 48 -22.38 -7.43 9.50
CA ALA A 48 -23.61 -6.91 8.89
C ALA A 48 -23.32 -5.77 7.89
N ALA A 49 -22.33 -4.94 8.19
CA ALA A 49 -21.82 -3.87 7.32
C ALA A 49 -21.43 -4.35 5.90
N TYR A 50 -21.13 -5.65 5.73
CA TYR A 50 -20.78 -6.27 4.46
C TYR A 50 -21.85 -7.24 3.94
N ALA A 51 -22.46 -8.02 4.83
CA ALA A 51 -23.32 -9.16 4.45
C ALA A 51 -24.78 -8.78 4.14
N LEU A 52 -25.26 -7.60 4.56
CA LEU A 52 -26.64 -7.20 4.33
C LEU A 52 -26.97 -7.02 2.84
N PRO A 53 -28.23 -7.23 2.41
CA PRO A 53 -28.63 -7.00 1.01
C PRO A 53 -28.33 -5.58 0.51
N ALA A 54 -28.51 -4.57 1.36
CA ALA A 54 -28.17 -3.18 1.03
C ALA A 54 -26.66 -2.99 0.79
N ALA A 55 -25.82 -3.70 1.55
CA ALA A 55 -24.36 -3.68 1.39
C ALA A 55 -23.95 -4.31 0.04
N ALA A 56 -24.52 -5.48 -0.28
CA ALA A 56 -24.27 -6.15 -1.56
C ALA A 56 -24.69 -5.27 -2.74
N ARG A 57 -25.88 -4.68 -2.68
CA ARG A 57 -26.37 -3.73 -3.68
C ARG A 57 -25.43 -2.53 -3.85
N LEU A 58 -24.93 -1.97 -2.74
CA LEU A 58 -24.04 -0.82 -2.81
C LEU A 58 -22.71 -1.16 -3.51
N ARG A 59 -22.11 -2.32 -3.21
CA ARG A 59 -20.90 -2.81 -3.91
C ARG A 59 -21.13 -2.97 -5.41
N GLU A 60 -22.25 -3.55 -5.82
CA GLU A 60 -22.60 -3.69 -7.25
C GLU A 60 -22.70 -2.34 -7.97
N THR A 61 -23.07 -1.27 -7.26
CA THR A 61 -23.18 0.08 -7.83
C THR A 61 -21.87 0.87 -7.82
N GLY A 62 -20.80 0.37 -7.18
CA GLY A 62 -19.50 1.04 -7.07
C GLY A 62 -19.41 2.12 -5.99
N GLY A 63 -20.39 2.17 -5.06
CA GLY A 63 -20.37 3.09 -3.92
C GLY A 63 -20.33 4.58 -4.28
N VAL A 64 -19.83 5.39 -3.34
CA VAL A 64 -19.72 6.85 -3.51
C VAL A 64 -18.69 7.28 -4.56
N ALA A 65 -17.78 6.40 -4.96
CA ALA A 65 -16.75 6.68 -5.95
C ALA A 65 -17.16 6.33 -7.39
N ALA A 66 -18.36 5.77 -7.59
CA ALA A 66 -18.88 5.49 -8.93
C ALA A 66 -18.98 6.78 -9.77
N PRO A 67 -18.78 6.73 -11.11
CA PRO A 67 -18.93 7.90 -11.97
C PRO A 67 -20.31 8.57 -11.87
N SER A 68 -21.33 7.77 -11.56
CA SER A 68 -22.70 8.21 -11.27
C SER A 68 -23.21 7.45 -10.03
N PRO A 69 -23.00 7.96 -8.80
CA PRO A 69 -23.39 7.26 -7.57
C PRO A 69 -24.90 7.00 -7.47
N ASP A 70 -25.30 5.77 -7.12
CA ASP A 70 -26.69 5.39 -6.85
C ASP A 70 -27.09 5.88 -5.45
N LEU A 71 -27.63 7.10 -5.38
CA LEU A 71 -28.01 7.74 -4.11
C LEU A 71 -29.01 6.91 -3.30
N ALA A 72 -29.92 6.18 -3.95
CA ALA A 72 -30.90 5.36 -3.26
C ALA A 72 -30.26 4.13 -2.61
N ALA A 73 -29.29 3.49 -3.29
CA ALA A 73 -28.52 2.40 -2.71
C ALA A 73 -27.66 2.88 -1.52
N ILE A 74 -27.04 4.06 -1.64
CA ILE A 74 -26.25 4.68 -0.57
C ILE A 74 -27.13 4.97 0.65
N ASP A 75 -28.29 5.61 0.47
CA ASP A 75 -29.19 5.94 1.57
C ASP A 75 -29.77 4.68 2.24
N ALA A 76 -30.11 3.66 1.46
CA ALA A 76 -30.57 2.38 2.00
C ALA A 76 -29.47 1.69 2.84
N TYR A 77 -28.21 1.77 2.40
CA TYR A 77 -27.08 1.23 3.15
C TYR A 77 -26.85 1.98 4.45
N LEU A 78 -26.80 3.31 4.41
CA LEU A 78 -26.58 4.16 5.59
C LEU A 78 -27.74 4.10 6.59
N ALA A 79 -28.97 3.80 6.14
CA ALA A 79 -30.10 3.52 7.03
C ALA A 79 -29.98 2.16 7.75
N ALA A 80 -29.27 1.20 7.14
CA ALA A 80 -29.12 -0.15 7.67
C ALA A 80 -27.83 -0.35 8.49
N VAL A 81 -26.80 0.47 8.26
CA VAL A 81 -25.46 0.32 8.84
C VAL A 81 -24.98 1.66 9.39
N ASP A 82 -24.78 1.72 10.71
CA ASP A 82 -24.19 2.88 11.39
C ASP A 82 -22.66 2.90 11.23
N VAL A 83 -22.20 3.27 10.03
CA VAL A 83 -20.77 3.41 9.71
C VAL A 83 -20.10 4.45 10.63
N PRO A 84 -20.65 5.66 10.83
CA PRO A 84 -20.06 6.63 11.75
C PRO A 84 -19.94 6.13 13.19
N GLY A 85 -20.98 5.50 13.73
CA GLY A 85 -20.95 4.97 15.10
C GLY A 85 -19.92 3.86 15.28
N ALA A 86 -19.77 2.97 14.30
CA ALA A 86 -18.74 1.93 14.33
C ALA A 86 -17.31 2.51 14.33
N ILE A 87 -17.06 3.55 13.51
CA ILE A 87 -15.76 4.24 13.47
C ILE A 87 -15.46 4.95 14.80
N ASP A 88 -16.44 5.64 15.40
CA ASP A 88 -16.25 6.33 16.69
C ASP A 88 -15.99 5.33 17.81
N ALA A 89 -16.71 4.21 17.81
CA ALA A 89 -16.50 3.13 18.75
C ALA A 89 -15.10 2.52 18.62
N LEU A 90 -14.61 2.29 17.40
CA LEU A 90 -13.24 1.79 17.18
C LEU A 90 -12.20 2.75 17.75
N ALA A 91 -12.33 4.04 17.46
CA ALA A 91 -11.40 5.05 17.95
C ALA A 91 -11.43 5.18 19.48
N ALA A 92 -12.62 5.09 20.09
CA ALA A 92 -12.79 5.10 21.54
C ALA A 92 -12.17 3.86 22.20
N LEU A 93 -12.46 2.66 21.69
CA LEU A 93 -11.86 1.42 22.18
C LEU A 93 -10.33 1.44 22.07
N GLY A 94 -9.78 1.99 20.99
CA GLY A 94 -8.34 2.18 20.85
C GLY A 94 -7.74 3.08 21.93
N ARG A 95 -8.37 4.24 22.19
CA ARG A 95 -7.93 5.15 23.26
C ARG A 95 -8.02 4.51 24.65
N ASP A 96 -9.11 3.80 24.92
CA ASP A 96 -9.34 3.14 26.22
C ASP A 96 -8.37 1.98 26.46
N ALA A 97 -8.02 1.22 25.41
CA ALA A 97 -7.06 0.12 25.50
C ALA A 97 -5.63 0.61 25.83
N GLY A 98 -5.26 1.80 25.35
CA GLY A 98 -3.92 2.36 25.54
C GLY A 98 -2.79 1.53 24.92
N GLY A 99 -1.55 1.95 25.21
CA GLY A 99 -0.35 1.31 24.64
C GLY A 99 -0.27 1.40 23.11
N VAL A 100 0.65 0.64 22.53
CA VAL A 100 0.95 0.67 21.08
C VAL A 100 -0.26 0.22 20.25
N ARG A 101 -0.90 -0.90 20.63
CA ARG A 101 -2.10 -1.43 19.95
C ARG A 101 -3.27 -0.45 20.02
N GLY A 102 -3.50 0.17 21.18
CA GLY A 102 -4.54 1.19 21.33
C GLY A 102 -4.29 2.43 20.48
N ALA A 103 -3.05 2.90 20.42
CA ALA A 103 -2.65 4.03 19.57
C ALA A 103 -2.85 3.72 18.07
N TYR A 104 -2.49 2.51 17.63
CA TYR A 104 -2.76 2.03 16.27
C TYR A 104 -4.26 2.05 15.94
N LEU A 105 -5.10 1.48 16.81
CA LEU A 105 -6.56 1.42 16.62
C LEU A 105 -7.21 2.81 16.63
N ALA A 106 -6.75 3.71 17.50
CA ALA A 106 -7.21 5.10 17.53
C ALA A 106 -6.87 5.82 16.22
N ALA A 107 -5.63 5.68 15.73
CA ALA A 107 -5.20 6.24 14.46
C ALA A 107 -5.95 5.63 13.26
N GLN A 108 -6.23 4.33 13.29
CA GLN A 108 -7.08 3.67 12.30
C GLN A 108 -8.46 4.33 12.25
N GLY A 109 -9.12 4.50 13.39
CA GLY A 109 -10.41 5.19 13.48
C GLY A 109 -10.36 6.64 12.98
N GLU A 110 -9.27 7.37 13.24
CA GLU A 110 -9.05 8.72 12.69
C GLU A 110 -8.98 8.70 11.16
N SER A 111 -8.22 7.77 10.56
CA SER A 111 -8.17 7.62 9.11
C SER A 111 -9.55 7.32 8.53
N LEU A 112 -10.29 6.34 9.09
CA LEU A 112 -11.63 5.99 8.61
C LEU A 112 -12.62 7.17 8.74
N ARG A 113 -12.50 7.99 9.79
CA ARG A 113 -13.33 9.19 9.97
C ARG A 113 -13.11 10.22 8.87
N VAL A 114 -11.88 10.34 8.37
CA VAL A 114 -11.58 11.22 7.22
C VAL A 114 -12.17 10.63 5.94
N MET A 115 -12.07 9.32 5.73
CA MET A 115 -12.70 8.65 4.59
C MET A 115 -14.23 8.82 4.59
N TRP A 116 -14.86 8.78 5.77
CA TRP A 116 -16.28 9.12 5.91
C TRP A 116 -16.56 10.58 5.51
N ALA A 117 -15.78 11.52 6.02
CA ALA A 117 -15.96 12.94 5.68
C ALA A 117 -15.79 13.21 4.18
N LEU A 118 -14.85 12.52 3.52
CA LEU A 118 -14.65 12.58 2.08
C LEU A 118 -15.85 12.01 1.31
N ALA A 119 -16.48 10.94 1.81
CA ALA A 119 -17.71 10.41 1.22
C ALA A 119 -18.86 11.44 1.33
N GLU A 120 -19.02 12.08 2.49
CA GLU A 120 -20.02 13.13 2.69
C GLU A 120 -19.78 14.38 1.82
N GLU A 121 -18.52 14.77 1.63
CA GLU A 121 -18.12 15.83 0.70
C GLU A 121 -18.55 15.49 -0.74
N LEU A 122 -18.27 14.27 -1.22
CA LEU A 122 -18.65 13.84 -2.57
C LEU A 122 -20.16 13.80 -2.79
N LEU A 123 -20.92 13.50 -1.75
CA LEU A 123 -22.38 13.51 -1.78
C LEU A 123 -22.98 14.92 -1.65
N GLY A 124 -22.16 15.95 -1.41
CA GLY A 124 -22.62 17.31 -1.15
C GLY A 124 -23.36 17.45 0.19
N ARG A 125 -23.13 16.53 1.12
CA ARG A 125 -23.78 16.47 2.44
C ARG A 125 -22.87 16.99 3.57
N GLY A 126 -21.56 16.98 3.34
CA GLY A 126 -20.53 17.49 4.24
C GLY A 126 -19.80 18.71 3.70
N PRO A 127 -19.03 19.41 4.56
CA PRO A 127 -18.11 20.45 4.10
C PRO A 127 -16.94 19.85 3.32
N GLU A 128 -16.23 20.70 2.57
CA GLU A 128 -14.93 20.34 2.00
C GLU A 128 -13.96 19.90 3.10
N VAL A 129 -13.31 18.74 2.89
CA VAL A 129 -12.32 18.18 3.79
C VAL A 129 -10.95 18.76 3.46
N PRO A 130 -10.28 19.46 4.41
CA PRO A 130 -8.98 20.05 4.16
C PRO A 130 -7.93 19.02 3.75
N TYR A 131 -7.15 19.32 2.70
CA TYR A 131 -6.09 18.44 2.20
C TYR A 131 -5.11 18.00 3.29
N GLU A 132 -4.67 18.93 4.14
CA GLU A 132 -3.77 18.65 5.27
C GLU A 132 -4.34 17.59 6.22
N ARG A 133 -5.65 17.66 6.52
CA ARG A 133 -6.32 16.69 7.39
C ARG A 133 -6.27 15.28 6.80
N CYS A 134 -6.41 15.15 5.48
CA CYS A 134 -6.31 13.88 4.77
C CYS A 134 -4.90 13.27 4.87
N VAL A 135 -3.88 14.09 4.63
CA VAL A 135 -2.48 13.64 4.62
C VAL A 135 -2.00 13.28 6.03
N VAL A 136 -2.35 14.08 7.04
CA VAL A 136 -2.00 13.80 8.45
C VAL A 136 -2.69 12.51 8.93
N ALA A 137 -3.93 12.27 8.52
CA ALA A 137 -4.66 11.08 8.91
C ALA A 137 -4.07 9.79 8.32
N SER A 138 -3.44 9.84 7.15
CA SER A 138 -2.84 8.65 6.50
C SER A 138 -1.32 8.52 6.70
N THR A 139 -0.60 9.60 7.00
CA THR A 139 0.88 9.58 7.13
C THR A 139 1.39 9.95 8.51
N GLY A 140 0.55 10.57 9.35
CA GLY A 140 0.95 11.12 10.64
C GLY A 140 1.78 12.40 10.55
N ARG A 141 1.98 12.98 9.35
CA ARG A 141 2.75 14.21 9.13
C ARG A 141 1.97 15.19 8.23
N PRO A 142 2.21 16.51 8.36
CA PRO A 142 1.65 17.49 7.44
C PRO A 142 2.15 17.25 5.99
N PRO A 143 1.38 17.69 4.98
CA PRO A 143 1.80 17.57 3.59
C PRO A 143 3.00 18.48 3.29
N GLU A 144 3.88 18.01 2.41
CA GLU A 144 5.00 18.81 1.89
C GLU A 144 5.33 18.38 0.44
N PRO A 145 5.82 19.32 -0.40
CA PRO A 145 6.25 18.98 -1.76
C PRO A 145 7.44 18.03 -1.76
N SER A 146 7.62 17.26 -2.83
CA SER A 146 8.76 16.37 -3.04
C SER A 146 9.97 17.13 -3.60
N ARG A 147 11.16 16.61 -3.30
CA ARG A 147 12.46 17.16 -3.70
C ARG A 147 13.28 16.12 -4.47
N PRO A 148 13.18 16.09 -5.81
CA PRO A 148 13.80 15.05 -6.63
C PRO A 148 15.29 15.31 -6.92
N GLU A 149 15.83 16.48 -6.56
CA GLU A 149 17.11 17.01 -7.05
C GLU A 149 18.28 16.05 -6.79
N ALA A 150 18.46 15.59 -5.55
CA ALA A 150 19.58 14.70 -5.20
C ALA A 150 19.50 13.35 -5.94
N LYS A 151 18.30 12.80 -6.11
CA LYS A 151 18.09 11.53 -6.85
C LYS A 151 18.39 11.71 -8.34
N ARG A 152 18.01 12.85 -8.91
CA ARG A 152 18.31 13.22 -10.31
C ARG A 152 19.80 13.43 -10.54
N GLU A 153 20.48 14.12 -9.64
CA GLU A 153 21.94 14.31 -9.70
C GLU A 153 22.67 12.97 -9.67
N ARG A 154 22.24 12.06 -8.77
CA ARG A 154 22.80 10.71 -8.72
C ARG A 154 22.55 9.92 -10.00
N LEU A 155 21.33 9.95 -10.54
CA LEU A 155 20.99 9.32 -11.81
C LEU A 155 21.81 9.87 -12.98
N ALA A 156 21.97 11.19 -13.06
CA ALA A 156 22.78 11.83 -14.08
C ALA A 156 24.24 11.37 -14.04
N GLY A 157 24.82 11.26 -12.83
CA GLY A 157 26.15 10.70 -12.62
C GLY A 157 26.28 9.24 -13.06
N LEU A 158 25.28 8.40 -12.77
CA LEU A 158 25.27 6.99 -13.19
C LEU A 158 25.12 6.82 -14.71
N LEU A 159 24.35 7.70 -15.36
CA LEU A 159 24.13 7.69 -16.81
C LEU A 159 25.22 8.44 -17.60
N GLY A 160 26.14 9.15 -16.92
CA GLY A 160 27.20 9.91 -17.57
C GLY A 160 26.71 11.14 -18.35
N VAL A 161 25.59 11.72 -17.93
CA VAL A 161 24.97 12.90 -18.58
C VAL A 161 24.84 14.07 -17.59
N PRO A 162 24.69 15.32 -18.06
CA PRO A 162 24.33 16.44 -17.18
C PRO A 162 22.95 16.24 -16.54
N ALA A 163 22.75 16.75 -15.32
CA ALA A 163 21.45 16.71 -14.61
C ALA A 163 20.40 17.70 -15.16
N GLU A 164 20.69 18.35 -16.29
CA GLU A 164 19.75 19.22 -17.01
C GLU A 164 18.47 18.44 -17.36
N PRO A 165 17.26 18.99 -17.10
CA PRO A 165 16.01 18.23 -17.18
C PRO A 165 15.82 17.44 -18.48
N ASP A 166 15.92 18.10 -19.63
CA ASP A 166 15.61 17.46 -20.91
C ASP A 166 16.67 16.43 -21.31
N ARG A 167 17.94 16.66 -20.97
CA ARG A 167 19.04 15.72 -21.24
C ARG A 167 18.93 14.47 -20.37
N LEU A 168 18.68 14.65 -19.08
CA LEU A 168 18.51 13.53 -18.16
C LEU A 168 17.27 12.70 -18.51
N LEU A 169 16.16 13.35 -18.87
CA LEU A 169 14.94 12.68 -19.28
C LEU A 169 15.16 11.80 -20.51
N ALA A 170 15.80 12.35 -21.55
CA ALA A 170 16.11 11.60 -22.77
C ALA A 170 17.04 10.41 -22.50
N ALA A 171 18.03 10.58 -21.60
CA ALA A 171 18.93 9.49 -21.20
C ALA A 171 18.19 8.38 -20.44
N VAL A 172 17.27 8.74 -19.53
CA VAL A 172 16.43 7.77 -18.81
C VAL A 172 15.50 7.01 -19.75
N ASP A 173 14.89 7.69 -20.73
CA ASP A 173 14.03 7.03 -21.72
C ASP A 173 14.80 6.04 -22.58
N ALA A 174 16.00 6.43 -23.04
CA ALA A 174 16.88 5.54 -23.78
C ALA A 174 17.29 4.33 -22.93
N TRP A 175 17.70 4.57 -21.67
CA TRP A 175 18.08 3.51 -20.73
C TRP A 175 16.94 2.52 -20.48
N ARG A 176 15.71 3.02 -20.27
CA ARG A 176 14.51 2.18 -20.12
C ARG A 176 14.23 1.38 -21.38
N GLY A 177 14.29 2.03 -22.55
CA GLY A 177 13.99 1.42 -23.85
C GLY A 177 14.88 0.21 -24.17
N GLU A 178 16.16 0.29 -23.82
CA GLU A 178 17.12 -0.83 -23.99
C GLU A 178 16.87 -2.02 -23.06
N ARG A 179 16.12 -1.82 -21.97
CA ARG A 179 15.96 -2.77 -20.85
C ARG A 179 14.53 -3.22 -20.63
N LEU A 180 13.63 -2.93 -21.57
CA LEU A 180 12.22 -3.26 -21.43
C LEU A 180 12.01 -4.77 -21.26
N VAL A 181 11.17 -5.12 -20.29
CA VAL A 181 10.72 -6.49 -20.10
C VAL A 181 9.73 -6.86 -21.20
N PRO A 182 10.00 -7.88 -22.04
CA PRO A 182 9.05 -8.26 -23.08
C PRO A 182 7.82 -8.91 -22.47
N ARG A 183 6.63 -8.45 -22.87
CA ARG A 183 5.33 -8.94 -22.38
C ARG A 183 5.20 -10.47 -22.32
N LYS A 184 5.71 -11.17 -23.34
CA LYS A 184 5.60 -12.64 -23.47
C LYS A 184 6.41 -13.42 -22.42
N VAL A 185 7.39 -12.78 -21.77
CA VAL A 185 8.27 -13.43 -20.79
C VAL A 185 8.10 -12.90 -19.36
N ILE A 186 7.16 -11.97 -19.13
CA ILE A 186 6.90 -11.38 -17.81
C ILE A 186 6.74 -12.46 -16.74
N LYS A 187 5.91 -13.48 -16.98
CA LYS A 187 5.68 -14.57 -16.00
C LYS A 187 6.98 -15.30 -15.67
N LEU A 188 7.74 -15.72 -16.68
CA LEU A 188 8.99 -16.46 -16.51
C LEU A 188 10.03 -15.63 -15.73
N LEU A 189 10.13 -14.33 -16.05
CA LEU A 189 11.03 -13.42 -15.35
C LEU A 189 10.57 -13.16 -13.91
N ALA A 190 9.27 -13.11 -13.67
CA ALA A 190 8.73 -12.94 -12.33
C ALA A 190 9.08 -14.15 -11.45
N ASP A 191 8.92 -15.37 -11.96
CA ASP A 191 9.32 -16.60 -11.25
C ASP A 191 10.83 -16.58 -10.91
N ALA A 192 11.67 -16.15 -11.85
CA ALA A 192 13.10 -16.01 -11.62
C ALA A 192 13.45 -14.93 -10.58
N CYS A 193 12.78 -13.77 -10.64
CA CYS A 193 12.95 -12.69 -9.66
C CYS A 193 12.55 -13.17 -8.25
N ILE A 194 11.41 -13.85 -8.12
CA ILE A 194 10.95 -14.41 -6.85
C ILE A 194 11.97 -15.37 -6.27
N ALA A 195 12.51 -16.30 -7.07
CA ALA A 195 13.51 -17.24 -6.61
C ALA A 195 14.78 -16.53 -6.07
N GLN A 196 15.24 -15.50 -6.78
CA GLN A 196 16.40 -14.71 -6.35
C GLN A 196 16.12 -13.92 -5.06
N LEU A 197 14.98 -13.24 -5.00
CA LEU A 197 14.57 -12.41 -3.87
C LEU A 197 14.28 -13.25 -2.62
N GLU A 198 13.71 -14.44 -2.77
CA GLU A 198 13.47 -15.38 -1.67
C GLU A 198 14.80 -15.88 -1.07
N GLU A 199 15.80 -16.20 -1.90
CA GLU A 199 17.12 -16.59 -1.38
C GLU A 199 17.80 -15.43 -0.64
N GLY A 200 17.67 -14.20 -1.15
CA GLY A 200 18.13 -13.00 -0.45
C GLY A 200 17.40 -12.78 0.88
N THR A 201 16.08 -12.89 0.88
CA THR A 201 15.21 -12.80 2.06
C THR A 201 15.60 -13.83 3.12
N ARG A 202 15.88 -15.07 2.72
CA ARG A 202 16.34 -16.14 3.60
C ARG A 202 17.68 -15.81 4.29
N ARG A 203 18.56 -15.05 3.62
CA ARG A 203 19.86 -14.64 4.16
C ARG A 203 19.81 -13.39 5.01
N HIS A 204 19.00 -12.40 4.63
CA HIS A 204 19.10 -11.03 5.15
C HIS A 204 17.87 -10.57 5.94
N VAL A 205 16.77 -11.32 5.90
CA VAL A 205 15.52 -10.97 6.61
C VAL A 205 15.17 -12.06 7.62
N VAL A 206 15.03 -13.31 7.16
CA VAL A 206 14.60 -14.44 7.99
C VAL A 206 15.41 -14.63 9.27
N PRO A 207 16.75 -14.49 9.28
CA PRO A 207 17.54 -14.69 10.50
C PRO A 207 17.20 -13.71 11.64
N HIS A 208 16.59 -12.56 11.30
CA HIS A 208 16.17 -11.57 12.28
C HIS A 208 14.76 -11.80 12.80
N LEU A 209 13.96 -12.66 12.15
CA LEU A 209 12.62 -13.01 12.60
C LEU A 209 12.65 -14.11 13.68
N PRO A 210 11.62 -14.21 14.54
CA PRO A 210 11.45 -15.34 15.44
C PRO A 210 11.44 -16.68 14.68
N ALA A 211 12.01 -17.73 15.29
CA ALA A 211 12.09 -19.06 14.70
C ALA A 211 10.72 -19.62 14.28
N SER A 212 9.63 -19.26 14.97
CA SER A 212 8.26 -19.67 14.62
C SER A 212 7.77 -19.12 13.27
N LEU A 213 8.48 -18.15 12.68
CA LEU A 213 8.13 -17.54 11.40
C LEU A 213 9.03 -17.98 10.24
N HIS A 214 10.13 -18.70 10.49
CA HIS A 214 11.11 -19.04 9.45
C HIS A 214 10.53 -19.92 8.35
N GLY A 215 9.64 -20.84 8.72
CA GLY A 215 9.00 -21.80 7.81
C GLY A 215 7.74 -21.30 7.10
N ILE A 216 7.30 -20.06 7.36
CA ILE A 216 6.08 -19.52 6.74
C ILE A 216 6.32 -19.29 5.24
N PRO A 217 5.49 -19.83 4.33
CA PRO A 217 5.56 -19.52 2.91
C PRO A 217 5.36 -18.01 2.66
N ARG A 218 6.29 -17.38 1.96
CA ARG A 218 6.33 -15.93 1.70
C ARG A 218 6.02 -15.52 0.26
N ALA A 219 5.91 -16.51 -0.62
CA ALA A 219 5.69 -16.32 -2.04
C ALA A 219 4.76 -17.41 -2.61
N ASN A 220 3.80 -17.91 -1.82
CA ASN A 220 2.78 -18.84 -2.31
C ASN A 220 1.74 -18.06 -3.14
N ILE A 221 2.12 -17.72 -4.37
CA ILE A 221 1.33 -16.87 -5.25
C ILE A 221 0.85 -17.59 -6.51
N GLU A 222 -0.34 -17.21 -6.96
CA GLU A 222 -0.80 -17.47 -8.32
C GLU A 222 -0.63 -16.22 -9.18
N PHE A 223 0.07 -16.35 -10.31
CA PHE A 223 0.23 -15.25 -11.28
C PHE A 223 -0.96 -15.14 -12.22
N LEU A 224 -1.56 -13.95 -12.25
CA LEU A 224 -2.70 -13.61 -13.10
C LEU A 224 -2.33 -12.45 -14.04
N PRO A 225 -2.22 -12.68 -15.36
CA PRO A 225 -2.02 -11.58 -16.29
C PRO A 225 -3.34 -10.80 -16.44
N ILE A 226 -3.28 -9.47 -16.27
CA ILE A 226 -4.42 -8.58 -16.50
C ILE A 226 -4.09 -7.58 -17.60
N GLU A 227 -5.10 -7.20 -18.37
CA GLU A 227 -5.03 -6.11 -19.34
C GLU A 227 -5.88 -4.93 -18.85
N ASN A 228 -5.40 -3.71 -19.08
CA ASN A 228 -6.14 -2.46 -18.82
C ASN A 228 -6.49 -2.18 -17.33
N ALA A 229 -5.74 -2.75 -16.38
CA ALA A 229 -5.90 -2.41 -14.97
C ALA A 229 -5.44 -0.97 -14.68
N TRP A 230 -6.11 -0.33 -13.71
CA TRP A 230 -5.73 1.01 -13.23
C TRP A 230 -4.48 1.01 -12.34
N PHE A 231 -3.87 -0.14 -12.08
CA PHE A 231 -2.59 -0.34 -11.38
C PHE A 231 -1.56 -1.05 -12.29
N SER A 232 -0.30 -1.08 -11.85
CA SER A 232 0.81 -1.65 -12.64
C SER A 232 1.09 -3.10 -12.24
N GLY A 233 1.09 -3.36 -10.94
CA GLY A 233 0.93 -4.66 -10.31
C GLY A 233 -0.07 -4.51 -9.17
N SER A 234 -0.68 -5.61 -8.75
CA SER A 234 -1.47 -5.69 -7.53
C SER A 234 -1.32 -7.08 -6.94
N MET A 235 -0.89 -7.12 -5.69
CA MET A 235 -0.98 -8.30 -4.85
C MET A 235 -2.37 -8.34 -4.19
N ASN A 236 -3.05 -9.50 -4.26
CA ASN A 236 -4.27 -9.76 -3.49
C ASN A 236 -4.03 -10.91 -2.52
N TYR A 237 -3.92 -10.60 -1.23
CA TYR A 237 -3.76 -11.62 -0.22
C TYR A 237 -5.11 -12.26 0.09
N ILE A 238 -5.19 -13.60 0.03
CA ILE A 238 -6.44 -14.33 0.27
C ILE A 238 -6.36 -14.99 1.65
N GLY A 239 -5.35 -15.83 1.89
CA GLY A 239 -5.06 -16.41 3.21
C GLY A 239 -6.17 -17.26 3.84
N ARG A 240 -7.13 -17.78 3.06
CA ARG A 240 -8.27 -18.59 3.54
C ARG A 240 -8.11 -20.08 3.28
N ALA A 241 -7.21 -20.49 2.38
CA ALA A 241 -6.95 -21.89 2.13
C ALA A 241 -6.24 -22.53 3.34
N ARG A 242 -6.60 -23.78 3.63
CA ARG A 242 -6.09 -24.54 4.77
C ARG A 242 -5.44 -25.85 4.30
N THR A 243 -4.40 -26.29 4.99
CA THR A 243 -3.84 -27.65 4.84
C THR A 243 -4.73 -28.65 5.59
N PRO A 244 -4.50 -29.98 5.44
CA PRO A 244 -5.26 -30.99 6.18
C PRO A 244 -5.17 -30.87 7.72
N ASP A 245 -4.10 -30.27 8.25
CA ASP A 245 -3.93 -30.06 9.70
C ASP A 245 -4.57 -28.75 10.19
N GLY A 246 -5.21 -28.00 9.30
CA GLY A 246 -5.87 -26.73 9.61
C GLY A 246 -4.96 -25.51 9.57
N SER A 247 -3.66 -25.65 9.32
CA SER A 247 -2.77 -24.49 9.14
C SER A 247 -3.06 -23.73 7.82
N PRO A 248 -2.84 -22.40 7.77
CA PRO A 248 -2.99 -21.63 6.55
C PRO A 248 -2.02 -22.07 5.45
N ARG A 249 -2.45 -21.93 4.19
CA ARG A 249 -1.56 -22.07 3.03
C ARG A 249 -0.87 -20.76 2.65
N TYR A 250 -1.28 -19.63 3.23
CA TYR A 250 -0.70 -18.30 2.99
C TYR A 250 -0.75 -17.89 1.52
N GLU A 251 -1.88 -18.19 0.86
CA GLU A 251 -2.06 -17.98 -0.56
C GLU A 251 -2.45 -16.54 -0.91
N ALA A 252 -1.87 -16.06 -2.01
CA ALA A 252 -2.16 -14.78 -2.61
C ALA A 252 -2.20 -14.91 -4.14
N THR A 253 -2.74 -13.89 -4.81
CA THR A 253 -2.60 -13.75 -6.26
C THR A 253 -1.76 -12.54 -6.57
N TYR A 254 -0.96 -12.61 -7.62
CA TYR A 254 -0.22 -11.47 -8.14
C TYR A 254 -0.70 -11.13 -9.55
N GLU A 255 -1.42 -10.01 -9.65
CA GLU A 255 -1.92 -9.46 -10.88
C GLU A 255 -0.89 -8.49 -11.47
N ILE A 256 -0.33 -8.79 -12.64
CA ILE A 256 0.53 -7.85 -13.37
C ILE A 256 -0.21 -7.34 -14.59
N ASN A 257 -0.20 -6.02 -14.78
CA ASN A 257 -0.66 -5.43 -16.02
C ASN A 257 0.31 -5.78 -17.15
N ALA A 258 -0.10 -6.69 -18.04
CA ALA A 258 0.75 -7.20 -19.11
C ALA A 258 1.08 -6.13 -20.18
N ALA A 259 0.40 -4.98 -20.17
CA ALA A 259 0.70 -3.83 -21.02
C ALA A 259 1.78 -2.90 -20.44
N LEU A 260 2.23 -3.15 -19.19
CA LEU A 260 3.16 -2.29 -18.48
C LEU A 260 4.51 -2.20 -19.21
N GLN A 261 4.91 -0.97 -19.58
CA GLN A 261 6.27 -0.68 -20.00
C GLN A 261 7.16 -0.50 -18.76
N ILE A 262 8.02 -1.48 -18.51
CA ILE A 262 8.90 -1.50 -17.34
C ILE A 262 10.27 -2.06 -17.72
N SER A 263 11.33 -1.43 -17.21
CA SER A 263 12.69 -1.93 -17.34
C SER A 263 12.92 -3.13 -16.41
N MET A 264 13.87 -4.00 -16.73
CA MET A 264 14.19 -5.16 -15.89
C MET A 264 14.55 -4.79 -14.44
N PRO A 265 15.35 -3.74 -14.15
CA PRO A 265 15.62 -3.34 -12.76
C PRO A 265 14.38 -2.81 -12.02
N GLU A 266 13.54 -2.00 -12.66
CA GLU A 266 12.27 -1.55 -12.07
C GLU A 266 11.31 -2.74 -11.85
N PHE A 267 11.34 -3.75 -12.72
CA PHE A 267 10.52 -4.95 -12.59
C PHE A 267 10.95 -5.84 -11.42
N LEU A 268 12.26 -5.98 -11.18
CA LEU A 268 12.76 -6.68 -10.01
C LEU A 268 12.28 -6.00 -8.71
N ASP A 269 12.37 -4.67 -8.64
CA ASP A 269 11.90 -3.91 -7.48
C ASP A 269 10.37 -4.04 -7.31
N LEU A 270 9.60 -4.04 -8.41
CA LEU A 270 8.15 -4.29 -8.39
C LEU A 270 7.81 -5.70 -7.86
N VAL A 271 8.52 -6.74 -8.31
CA VAL A 271 8.32 -8.10 -7.79
C VAL A 271 8.67 -8.18 -6.30
N ALA A 272 9.71 -7.48 -5.86
CA ALA A 272 10.06 -7.42 -4.44
C ALA A 272 9.00 -6.70 -3.60
N HIS A 273 8.48 -5.59 -4.11
CA HIS A 273 7.43 -4.78 -3.51
C HIS A 273 6.14 -5.60 -3.31
N GLU A 274 5.68 -6.28 -4.36
CA GLU A 274 4.41 -7.01 -4.32
C GLU A 274 4.51 -8.36 -3.60
N VAL A 275 5.61 -9.10 -3.80
CA VAL A 275 5.71 -10.50 -3.39
C VAL A 275 6.64 -10.67 -2.19
N VAL A 276 7.95 -10.68 -2.44
CA VAL A 276 8.94 -11.10 -1.45
C VAL A 276 10.17 -10.19 -1.47
N PRO A 277 10.57 -9.61 -0.34
CA PRO A 277 9.97 -9.70 1.00
C PRO A 277 8.87 -8.65 1.28
N GLY A 278 8.22 -8.10 0.25
CA GLY A 278 7.22 -7.05 0.38
C GLY A 278 5.83 -7.52 0.84
N HIS A 279 4.77 -7.15 0.11
CA HIS A 279 3.40 -7.28 0.59
C HIS A 279 2.98 -8.72 0.91
N VAL A 280 3.16 -9.72 0.02
CA VAL A 280 2.78 -11.11 0.34
C VAL A 280 3.47 -11.59 1.62
N THR A 281 4.76 -11.26 1.77
CA THR A 281 5.51 -11.61 2.98
C THR A 281 4.92 -10.94 4.23
N ASN A 282 4.61 -9.64 4.16
CA ASN A 282 4.00 -8.92 5.28
C ASN A 282 2.69 -9.57 5.73
N PHE A 283 1.80 -9.86 4.78
CA PHE A 283 0.49 -10.43 5.07
C PHE A 283 0.58 -11.87 5.56
N ALA A 284 1.47 -12.68 4.97
CA ALA A 284 1.72 -14.05 5.42
C ALA A 284 2.24 -14.11 6.86
N LEU A 285 3.16 -13.22 7.22
CA LEU A 285 3.68 -13.13 8.58
C LEU A 285 2.64 -12.57 9.55
N ALA A 286 1.84 -11.57 9.15
CA ALA A 286 0.73 -11.08 9.96
C ALA A 286 -0.30 -12.18 10.24
N GLN A 287 -0.65 -12.99 9.24
CA GLN A 287 -1.51 -14.15 9.43
C GLN A 287 -0.89 -15.19 10.36
N ALA A 288 0.39 -15.51 10.20
CA ALA A 288 1.06 -16.46 11.08
C ALA A 288 1.07 -15.97 12.53
N LEU A 289 1.32 -14.68 12.76
CA LEU A 289 1.26 -14.07 14.09
C LEU A 289 -0.17 -14.08 14.66
N HIS A 290 -1.19 -13.83 13.85
CA HIS A 290 -2.59 -13.94 14.27
C HIS A 290 -2.96 -15.36 14.70
N VAL A 291 -2.62 -16.38 13.90
CA VAL A 291 -2.84 -17.80 14.23
C VAL A 291 -2.07 -18.21 15.50
N GLN A 292 -0.91 -17.61 15.74
CA GLN A 292 -0.13 -17.81 16.97
C GLN A 292 -0.69 -17.03 18.18
N GLY A 293 -1.80 -16.29 18.03
CA GLY A 293 -2.40 -15.46 19.09
C GLY A 293 -1.59 -14.22 19.46
N ARG A 294 -0.68 -13.78 18.58
CA ARG A 294 0.23 -12.64 18.80
C ARG A 294 -0.29 -11.33 18.21
N LEU A 295 -1.17 -11.41 17.21
CA LEU A 295 -1.93 -10.27 16.68
C LEU A 295 -3.42 -10.50 16.88
N GLY A 296 -4.13 -9.44 17.23
CA GLY A 296 -5.58 -9.44 17.31
C GLY A 296 -6.25 -9.54 15.94
N PHE A 297 -7.57 -9.56 15.94
CA PHE A 297 -8.40 -9.61 14.73
C PHE A 297 -8.06 -8.49 13.73
N GLU A 298 -7.75 -7.30 14.24
CA GLU A 298 -7.43 -6.14 13.42
C GLU A 298 -6.20 -6.35 12.50
N GLY A 299 -5.30 -7.29 12.85
CA GLY A 299 -4.18 -7.70 11.99
C GLY A 299 -4.59 -8.54 10.77
N THR A 300 -5.86 -8.90 10.67
CA THR A 300 -6.42 -9.71 9.58
C THR A 300 -7.16 -8.92 8.51
N VAL A 301 -7.31 -7.62 8.75
CA VAL A 301 -8.06 -6.69 7.89
C VAL A 301 -7.19 -5.46 7.63
N LEU A 302 -6.09 -5.67 6.90
CA LEU A 302 -5.20 -4.57 6.54
C LEU A 302 -5.93 -3.57 5.63
N THR A 303 -5.60 -2.29 5.79
CA THR A 303 -6.33 -1.20 5.12
C THR A 303 -5.41 -0.29 4.33
N MET A 304 -5.91 0.17 3.18
CA MET A 304 -5.33 1.25 2.39
C MET A 304 -5.73 2.62 2.97
N ASN A 305 -5.07 3.70 2.54
CA ASN A 305 -5.37 5.08 2.96
C ASN A 305 -5.18 5.37 4.47
N THR A 306 -4.40 4.57 5.19
CA THR A 306 -4.17 4.71 6.64
C THR A 306 -2.69 4.80 7.00
N ARG A 307 -2.38 5.14 8.26
CA ARG A 307 -1.01 5.10 8.78
C ARG A 307 -0.39 3.71 8.70
N GLY A 308 -1.20 2.66 8.82
CA GLY A 308 -0.78 1.27 8.61
C GLY A 308 -0.40 1.00 7.16
N ALA A 309 -1.16 1.56 6.20
CA ALA A 309 -0.83 1.52 4.78
C ALA A 309 0.52 2.20 4.51
N ALA A 310 0.75 3.40 5.04
CA ALA A 310 2.03 4.11 4.86
C ALA A 310 3.23 3.27 5.32
N LEU A 311 3.14 2.59 6.48
CA LEU A 311 4.21 1.69 6.91
C LEU A 311 4.39 0.50 5.97
N SER A 312 3.28 -0.11 5.52
CA SER A 312 3.29 -1.29 4.66
C SER A 312 3.85 -0.98 3.26
N GLU A 313 3.50 0.16 2.68
CA GLU A 313 4.09 0.68 1.44
C GLU A 313 5.58 0.97 1.62
N GLY A 314 5.97 1.56 2.76
CA GLY A 314 7.37 1.80 3.08
C GLY A 314 8.21 0.53 3.18
N LEU A 315 7.66 -0.51 3.80
CA LEU A 315 8.25 -1.85 3.88
C LEU A 315 8.42 -2.42 2.46
N ALA A 316 7.35 -2.42 1.66
CA ALA A 316 7.36 -2.95 0.29
C ALA A 316 8.36 -2.21 -0.61
N ASN A 317 8.41 -0.89 -0.52
CA ASN A 317 9.38 -0.06 -1.24
C ASN A 317 10.83 -0.23 -0.75
N ASN A 318 11.07 -0.83 0.42
CA ASN A 318 12.42 -1.19 0.86
C ASN A 318 12.75 -2.68 0.63
N ALA A 319 11.80 -3.47 0.13
CA ALA A 319 11.89 -4.93 0.09
C ALA A 319 13.07 -5.46 -0.73
N MET A 320 13.32 -4.93 -1.93
CA MET A 320 14.47 -5.35 -2.76
C MET A 320 15.79 -5.10 -2.03
N MET A 321 15.96 -3.93 -1.40
CA MET A 321 17.17 -3.60 -0.66
C MET A 321 17.33 -4.50 0.58
N MET A 322 16.24 -4.85 1.25
CA MET A 322 16.24 -5.82 2.35
C MET A 322 16.68 -7.22 1.87
N ALA A 323 16.13 -7.70 0.75
CA ALA A 323 16.53 -8.97 0.16
C ALA A 323 18.01 -8.99 -0.27
N LEU A 324 18.56 -7.85 -0.65
CA LEU A 324 19.97 -7.72 -1.04
C LEU A 324 20.89 -7.37 0.16
N GLY A 325 20.35 -7.22 1.37
CA GLY A 325 21.14 -6.94 2.58
C GLY A 325 21.75 -5.55 2.63
N VAL A 326 21.19 -4.57 1.91
CA VAL A 326 21.71 -3.20 1.83
C VAL A 326 20.71 -2.16 2.34
N THR A 327 21.19 -1.03 2.84
CA THR A 327 20.36 0.07 3.36
C THR A 327 20.35 1.28 2.44
N GLU A 328 21.38 1.46 1.62
CA GLU A 328 21.54 2.60 0.71
C GLU A 328 21.60 2.15 -0.75
N VAL A 329 21.15 3.02 -1.66
CA VAL A 329 21.15 2.74 -3.10
C VAL A 329 22.57 2.47 -3.60
N GLU A 330 23.56 3.24 -3.15
CA GLU A 330 24.96 3.14 -3.57
C GLU A 330 25.61 1.79 -3.23
N GLN A 331 25.02 1.05 -2.28
CA GLN A 331 25.47 -0.27 -1.87
C GLN A 331 24.93 -1.38 -2.79
N LEU A 332 23.96 -1.09 -3.65
CA LEU A 332 23.48 -2.06 -4.62
C LEU A 332 24.64 -2.48 -5.55
N PRO A 333 24.75 -3.79 -5.85
CA PRO A 333 25.97 -4.35 -6.45
C PRO A 333 26.20 -3.95 -7.91
N ASP A 334 25.18 -3.41 -8.57
CA ASP A 334 25.16 -3.15 -9.99
C ASP A 334 24.58 -1.76 -10.31
N PRO A 335 25.21 -0.96 -11.20
CA PRO A 335 24.71 0.36 -11.57
C PRO A 335 23.30 0.38 -12.16
N ASP A 336 22.87 -0.64 -12.92
CA ASP A 336 21.51 -0.70 -13.46
C ASP A 336 20.48 -0.93 -12.33
N LEU A 337 20.83 -1.70 -11.28
CA LEU A 337 19.99 -1.79 -10.07
C LEU A 337 19.91 -0.45 -9.33
N GLN A 338 21.00 0.31 -9.26
CA GLN A 338 21.00 1.65 -8.68
C GLN A 338 20.07 2.60 -9.45
N ILE A 339 20.19 2.62 -10.78
CA ILE A 339 19.34 3.42 -11.66
C ILE A 339 17.87 3.02 -11.50
N GLY A 340 17.57 1.72 -11.61
CA GLY A 340 16.22 1.20 -11.42
C GLY A 340 15.63 1.62 -10.08
N LYS A 341 16.40 1.50 -8.99
CA LYS A 341 15.93 1.88 -7.67
C LYS A 341 15.64 3.37 -7.56
N LEU A 342 16.53 4.23 -8.06
CA LEU A 342 16.32 5.67 -8.05
C LEU A 342 15.08 6.09 -8.84
N LEU A 343 14.80 5.43 -9.97
CA LEU A 343 13.59 5.66 -10.75
C LEU A 343 12.32 5.26 -10.00
N VAL A 344 12.34 4.16 -9.23
CA VAL A 344 11.20 3.80 -8.35
C VAL A 344 11.02 4.80 -7.22
N LEU A 345 12.11 5.24 -6.58
CA LEU A 345 12.05 6.26 -5.53
C LEU A 345 11.51 7.60 -6.06
N LEU A 346 11.91 8.00 -7.26
CA LEU A 346 11.35 9.17 -7.94
C LEU A 346 9.86 9.00 -8.28
N GLN A 347 9.41 7.77 -8.54
CA GLN A 347 7.99 7.49 -8.74
C GLN A 347 7.17 7.66 -7.44
N ASP A 348 7.71 7.27 -6.28
CA ASP A 348 7.06 7.56 -4.99
C ASP A 348 7.01 9.06 -4.70
N ASP A 349 8.12 9.76 -4.98
CA ASP A 349 8.16 11.22 -4.90
C ASP A 349 7.10 11.85 -5.83
N ALA A 350 6.94 11.31 -7.05
CA ALA A 350 5.96 11.77 -8.03
C ALA A 350 4.52 11.55 -7.57
N LYS A 351 4.21 10.41 -6.91
CA LYS A 351 2.88 10.16 -6.32
C LYS A 351 2.55 11.23 -5.28
N ASN A 352 3.46 11.49 -4.33
CA ASN A 352 3.25 12.56 -3.36
C ASN A 352 3.16 13.94 -4.03
N GLN A 353 4.04 14.23 -4.99
CA GLN A 353 4.02 15.53 -5.68
C GLN A 353 2.72 15.74 -6.47
N ALA A 354 2.19 14.70 -7.09
CA ALA A 354 0.92 14.78 -7.79
C ALA A 354 -0.22 15.12 -6.83
N SER A 355 -0.25 14.47 -5.66
CA SER A 355 -1.18 14.81 -4.58
C SER A 355 -1.09 16.29 -4.20
N TRP A 356 0.12 16.79 -3.92
CA TRP A 356 0.37 18.17 -3.54
C TRP A 356 -0.06 19.17 -4.63
N LEU A 357 0.41 19.00 -5.86
CA LEU A 357 0.11 19.93 -6.95
C LEU A 357 -1.39 19.95 -7.29
N THR A 358 -2.08 18.82 -7.17
CA THR A 358 -3.52 18.74 -7.42
C THR A 358 -4.34 19.36 -6.30
N TRP A 359 -4.08 19.02 -5.03
CA TRP A 359 -4.97 19.36 -3.93
C TRP A 359 -4.54 20.56 -3.09
N ALA A 360 -3.23 20.80 -2.95
CA ALA A 360 -2.73 21.98 -2.24
C ALA A 360 -2.66 23.20 -3.17
N GLU A 361 -2.24 22.99 -4.42
CA GLU A 361 -2.01 24.08 -5.38
C GLU A 361 -3.09 24.22 -6.46
N GLY A 362 -4.03 23.25 -6.55
CA GLY A 362 -5.14 23.33 -7.51
C GLY A 362 -4.73 23.28 -8.98
N ARG A 363 -3.57 22.70 -9.31
CA ARG A 363 -3.03 22.74 -10.67
C ARG A 363 -3.81 21.84 -11.64
N PRO A 364 -3.99 22.25 -12.91
CA PRO A 364 -4.56 21.41 -13.95
C PRO A 364 -3.75 20.12 -14.18
N GLN A 365 -4.44 19.02 -14.51
CA GLN A 365 -3.81 17.72 -14.75
C GLN A 365 -2.67 17.77 -15.77
N ALA A 366 -2.82 18.53 -16.86
CA ALA A 366 -1.78 18.62 -17.89
C ALA A 366 -0.48 19.24 -17.36
N GLU A 367 -0.57 20.22 -16.47
CA GLU A 367 0.59 20.82 -15.81
C GLU A 367 1.21 19.86 -14.81
N VAL A 368 0.40 19.15 -14.02
CA VAL A 368 0.87 18.11 -13.10
C VAL A 368 1.62 17.04 -13.89
N ALA A 369 1.03 16.49 -14.96
CA ALA A 369 1.65 15.47 -15.82
C ALA A 369 3.00 15.95 -16.38
N ALA A 370 3.08 17.19 -16.85
CA ALA A 370 4.33 17.76 -17.37
C ALA A 370 5.42 17.83 -16.29
N VAL A 371 5.08 18.22 -15.06
CA VAL A 371 6.03 18.22 -13.93
C VAL A 371 6.46 16.79 -13.58
N LEU A 372 5.54 15.83 -13.47
CA LEU A 372 5.90 14.45 -13.14
C LEU A 372 6.80 13.82 -14.21
N ARG A 373 6.52 14.09 -15.47
CA ARG A 373 7.33 13.64 -16.60
C ARG A 373 8.72 14.25 -16.54
N ARG A 374 8.82 15.58 -16.49
CA ARG A 374 10.09 16.30 -16.60
C ARG A 374 10.97 16.17 -15.35
N ASP A 375 10.38 16.35 -14.17
CA ASP A 375 11.14 16.51 -12.94
C ASP A 375 11.24 15.25 -12.10
N TYR A 376 10.35 14.27 -12.31
CA TYR A 376 10.39 12.97 -11.65
C TYR A 376 10.69 11.82 -12.61
N LEU A 377 11.02 12.16 -13.86
CA LEU A 377 11.51 11.22 -14.88
C LEU A 377 10.56 10.05 -15.11
N LEU A 378 9.25 10.27 -14.98
CA LEU A 378 8.25 9.24 -15.30
C LEU A 378 8.18 9.01 -16.82
N SER A 379 7.63 7.87 -17.24
CA SER A 379 7.15 7.74 -18.63
C SER A 379 5.88 8.56 -18.84
N ASP A 380 5.53 8.86 -20.09
CA ASP A 380 4.30 9.60 -20.41
C ASP A 380 3.05 8.87 -19.89
N GLU A 381 3.01 7.54 -20.02
CA GLU A 381 1.94 6.68 -19.49
C GLU A 381 1.78 6.85 -17.97
N ARG A 382 2.88 6.75 -17.21
CA ARG A 382 2.85 6.86 -15.74
C ARG A 382 2.53 8.28 -15.30
N ALA A 383 3.07 9.29 -15.97
CA ALA A 383 2.75 10.69 -15.68
C ALA A 383 1.26 11.00 -15.90
N ALA A 384 0.68 10.54 -17.01
CA ALA A 384 -0.75 10.71 -17.30
C ALA A 384 -1.65 9.99 -16.28
N LYS A 385 -1.29 8.75 -15.93
CA LYS A 385 -2.01 7.93 -14.95
C LYS A 385 -1.99 8.54 -13.54
N ILE A 386 -0.79 8.88 -13.05
CA ILE A 386 -0.62 9.41 -11.68
C ILE A 386 -1.26 10.78 -11.55
N SER A 387 -1.08 11.68 -12.51
CA SER A 387 -1.70 13.03 -12.48
C SER A 387 -3.22 13.01 -12.69
N GLY A 388 -3.75 11.97 -13.32
CA GLY A 388 -5.16 11.82 -13.65
C GLY A 388 -5.94 11.01 -12.62
N ALA A 389 -6.26 9.77 -12.99
CA ALA A 389 -7.15 8.89 -12.23
C ALA A 389 -6.70 8.66 -10.77
N TRP A 390 -5.40 8.78 -10.47
CA TRP A 390 -4.88 8.62 -9.12
C TRP A 390 -4.93 9.92 -8.32
N ALA A 391 -4.21 10.95 -8.75
CA ALA A 391 -4.11 12.21 -8.01
C ALA A 391 -5.44 12.95 -7.91
N ARG A 392 -6.32 12.84 -8.91
CA ARG A 392 -7.64 13.50 -8.86
C ARG A 392 -8.69 12.69 -8.13
N HIS A 393 -8.39 11.44 -7.78
CA HIS A 393 -9.31 10.65 -7.00
C HIS A 393 -9.47 11.27 -5.60
N PRO A 394 -10.69 11.53 -5.11
CA PRO A 394 -10.93 12.22 -3.84
C PRO A 394 -10.29 11.51 -2.64
N LEU A 395 -10.32 10.18 -2.60
CA LEU A 395 -9.66 9.36 -1.59
C LEU A 395 -8.16 9.15 -1.87
N ASN A 396 -7.82 8.37 -2.90
CA ASN A 396 -6.42 8.02 -3.21
C ASN A 396 -5.52 9.25 -3.36
N GLY A 397 -5.99 10.28 -4.06
CA GLY A 397 -5.24 11.49 -4.34
C GLY A 397 -4.90 12.31 -3.09
N ARG A 398 -5.75 12.29 -2.06
CA ARG A 398 -5.55 13.05 -0.81
C ARG A 398 -4.94 12.23 0.32
N MET A 399 -5.17 10.91 0.35
CA MET A 399 -4.77 10.03 1.46
C MET A 399 -3.72 8.99 1.05
N TYR A 400 -3.91 8.25 -0.04
CA TYR A 400 -3.03 7.13 -0.39
C TYR A 400 -1.72 7.53 -1.06
N LEU A 401 -1.75 8.43 -2.05
CA LEU A 401 -0.56 8.83 -2.80
C LEU A 401 0.58 9.34 -1.89
N PRO A 402 0.30 10.16 -0.85
CA PRO A 402 1.31 10.57 0.13
C PRO A 402 1.92 9.42 0.95
N CYS A 403 1.18 8.31 1.14
CA CYS A 403 1.63 7.16 1.96
C CYS A 403 2.93 6.55 1.41
N TYR A 404 3.07 6.47 0.09
CA TYR A 404 4.24 5.86 -0.55
C TYR A 404 5.54 6.54 -0.13
N ARG A 405 5.68 7.86 -0.37
CA ARG A 405 6.91 8.58 0.01
C ARG A 405 7.12 8.59 1.52
N ALA A 406 6.07 8.92 2.29
CA ALA A 406 6.16 8.99 3.75
C ALA A 406 6.62 7.65 4.36
N GLY A 407 6.06 6.54 3.88
CA GLY A 407 6.47 5.19 4.23
C GLY A 407 7.90 4.86 3.82
N THR A 408 8.23 5.06 2.54
CA THR A 408 9.54 4.74 1.97
C THR A 408 10.65 5.44 2.75
N GLU A 409 10.50 6.74 3.01
CA GLU A 409 11.47 7.53 3.76
C GLU A 409 11.57 7.08 5.22
N LYS A 410 10.42 6.85 5.87
CA LYS A 410 10.40 6.38 7.26
C LYS A 410 11.11 5.05 7.41
N VAL A 411 10.79 4.05 6.59
CA VAL A 411 11.41 2.72 6.68
C VAL A 411 12.91 2.78 6.36
N ALA A 412 13.32 3.55 5.34
CA ALA A 412 14.73 3.76 5.04
C ALA A 412 15.48 4.41 6.22
N GLU A 413 14.88 5.43 6.85
CA GLU A 413 15.40 6.09 8.05
C GLU A 413 15.56 5.11 9.22
N LEU A 414 14.54 4.29 9.50
CA LEU A 414 14.59 3.31 10.59
C LEU A 414 15.69 2.25 10.35
N ARG A 415 15.81 1.76 9.11
CA ARG A 415 16.84 0.78 8.74
C ARG A 415 18.27 1.33 8.82
N ARG A 416 18.46 2.64 8.68
CA ARG A 416 19.75 3.31 8.96
C ARG A 416 20.02 3.44 10.46
N ARG A 417 19.00 3.79 11.24
CA ARG A 417 19.15 4.13 12.67
C ARG A 417 19.25 2.91 13.58
N HIS A 418 18.59 1.81 13.23
CA HIS A 418 18.46 0.64 14.08
C HIS A 418 19.06 -0.60 13.42
N PRO A 419 19.65 -1.51 14.20
CA PRO A 419 20.20 -2.73 13.65
C PRO A 419 19.09 -3.69 13.17
N PRO A 420 19.38 -4.57 12.19
CA PRO A 420 18.38 -5.45 11.58
C PRO A 420 17.59 -6.31 12.57
N GLU A 421 18.23 -6.81 13.63
CA GLU A 421 17.59 -7.63 14.68
C GLU A 421 16.52 -6.90 15.49
N LYS A 422 16.50 -5.56 15.44
CA LYS A 422 15.43 -4.74 16.03
C LYS A 422 14.40 -4.31 15.00
N VAL A 423 14.87 -3.74 13.88
CA VAL A 423 13.97 -3.09 12.91
C VAL A 423 13.17 -4.07 12.07
N ILE A 424 13.74 -5.20 11.66
CA ILE A 424 13.05 -6.15 10.79
C ILE A 424 11.84 -6.79 11.50
N PRO A 425 11.96 -7.27 12.76
CA PRO A 425 10.79 -7.73 13.51
C PRO A 425 9.68 -6.69 13.63
N ALA A 426 10.02 -5.42 13.92
CA ALA A 426 9.03 -4.36 14.04
C ALA A 426 8.30 -4.09 12.71
N LEU A 427 9.03 -4.05 11.59
CA LEU A 427 8.44 -3.85 10.26
C LEU A 427 7.45 -4.96 9.88
N TYR A 428 7.68 -6.19 10.34
CA TYR A 428 6.78 -7.34 10.15
C TYR A 428 5.85 -7.60 11.36
N GLN A 429 5.55 -6.57 12.15
CA GLN A 429 4.53 -6.60 13.20
C GLN A 429 4.78 -7.61 14.33
N VAL A 430 6.01 -8.11 14.47
CA VAL A 430 6.39 -9.14 15.47
C VAL A 430 6.19 -8.63 16.91
N HIS A 431 6.30 -7.32 17.12
CA HIS A 431 6.12 -6.65 18.41
C HIS A 431 4.68 -6.15 18.66
N GLY A 432 3.72 -6.63 17.86
CA GLY A 432 2.36 -6.13 17.84
C GLY A 432 2.13 -5.21 16.64
N LEU A 433 0.86 -4.85 16.41
CA LEU A 433 0.52 -3.95 15.31
C LEU A 433 1.01 -2.53 15.58
N VAL A 434 1.76 -2.03 14.61
CA VAL A 434 2.29 -0.68 14.51
C VAL A 434 1.97 -0.08 13.14
N ASP A 435 1.97 1.23 13.10
CA ASP A 435 1.85 2.08 11.92
C ASP A 435 3.10 2.96 11.76
N VAL A 436 3.12 3.80 10.73
CA VAL A 436 4.28 4.65 10.39
C VAL A 436 4.71 5.62 11.50
N VAL A 437 3.83 5.90 12.46
CA VAL A 437 4.10 6.72 13.65
C VAL A 437 4.39 5.86 14.88
N THR A 438 3.55 4.85 15.15
CA THR A 438 3.67 4.04 16.37
C THR A 438 4.85 3.07 16.37
N ILE A 439 5.45 2.80 15.20
CA ILE A 439 6.64 1.94 15.07
C ILE A 439 7.85 2.44 15.89
N ASP A 440 8.03 3.75 16.10
CA ASP A 440 9.13 4.26 16.93
C ASP A 440 9.01 3.82 18.41
N GLN A 441 7.81 3.44 18.88
CA GLN A 441 7.58 3.04 20.27
C GLN A 441 8.08 1.61 20.56
N VAL A 442 8.44 0.84 19.52
CA VAL A 442 8.88 -0.56 19.65
C VAL A 442 10.34 -0.78 19.22
N LEU A 443 11.13 0.28 18.98
CA LEU A 443 12.48 0.23 18.38
C LEU A 443 13.64 0.70 19.27
#